data_AF-A0A5E4PF10-F1
#
_entry.id   AF-A0A5E4PF10-F1
#
_cell.length_a   1.000
_cell.length_b   1.000
_cell.length_c   1.000
_cell.angle_alpha   90.00
_cell.angle_beta   90.00
_cell.angle_gamma   90.00
#
_symmetry.space_group_name_H-M   'P 1'
#
loop_
_entity.id
_entity.type
_entity.pdbx_description
1 polymer ?
#
loop_
_entity_poly.entity_id
_entity_poly.type
_entity_poly.pdbx_seq_one_letter_code
_entity_poly.pdbx_strand_id
1 'polypeptide(L)'
;MTAQTLKKQNGHKISHGSSHIKKEEHAALAKQMKLFSIAKKMNKSGLSDSFIVNAVRVALEFDGVADLMSLWAEETEKKEREEIIADIQDMIEACEQKDKHEEMYIKFNDLEAIARDIRAFKDTLYQEVMKRGGINKLSELTGIPQPSLSRFFNSNAMPRRSTLLLIARALDLNGLPIDVKWSK
;
A
#
# COMPACT_ATOMS: atom_id res chain seq x y z
N MET A 1 53.79 -2.54 -50.39
CA MET A 1 53.33 -1.16 -50.08
C MET A 1 52.07 -0.87 -50.87
N THR A 2 51.21 0.02 -50.35
CA THR A 2 49.88 0.51 -50.85
C THR A 2 48.73 -0.51 -50.85
N ALA A 3 47.80 -0.47 -49.86
CA ALA A 3 46.63 0.43 -49.68
C ALA A 3 45.49 0.15 -50.68
N GLN A 4 44.17 0.21 -50.44
CA GLN A 4 43.22 0.28 -49.31
C GLN A 4 41.82 0.36 -50.00
N THR A 5 40.71 -0.04 -49.32
CA THR A 5 39.36 0.63 -49.37
C THR A 5 38.11 -0.07 -50.01
N LEU A 6 37.13 -0.43 -49.14
CA LEU A 6 35.62 -0.39 -49.20
C LEU A 6 34.85 -1.19 -50.30
N LYS A 7 33.62 -1.74 -50.16
CA LYS A 7 32.44 -1.53 -49.27
C LYS A 7 31.39 -2.67 -49.49
N LYS A 8 30.66 -3.07 -48.42
CA LYS A 8 29.19 -3.36 -48.26
C LYS A 8 28.39 -4.10 -49.39
N GLN A 9 27.39 -4.97 -49.16
CA GLN A 9 26.41 -5.10 -48.07
C GLN A 9 25.53 -6.38 -48.17
N ASN A 10 25.28 -6.97 -47.00
CA ASN A 10 24.08 -7.65 -46.44
C ASN A 10 22.89 -8.12 -47.31
N GLY A 11 22.47 -9.35 -46.99
CA GLY A 11 21.11 -9.86 -47.17
C GLY A 11 20.79 -10.99 -46.17
N HIS A 12 20.82 -10.72 -44.87
CA HIS A 12 20.21 -11.58 -43.84
C HIS A 12 19.08 -10.77 -43.17
N LYS A 13 17.82 -11.13 -43.45
CA LYS A 13 16.66 -10.60 -42.73
C LYS A 13 16.15 -11.66 -41.77
N ILE A 14 16.34 -11.36 -40.49
CA ILE A 14 15.82 -12.05 -39.31
C ILE A 14 14.29 -11.87 -39.27
N SER A 15 13.55 -12.97 -39.15
CA SER A 15 12.10 -13.02 -38.95
C SER A 15 11.80 -13.74 -37.63
N HIS A 16 12.03 -13.11 -36.47
CA HIS A 16 11.72 -13.70 -35.15
C HIS A 16 11.08 -12.71 -34.15
N GLY A 17 10.62 -11.53 -34.58
CA GLY A 17 10.12 -10.48 -33.67
C GLY A 17 8.60 -10.39 -33.42
N SER A 18 7.76 -11.20 -34.07
CA SER A 18 6.30 -10.94 -34.12
C SER A 18 5.43 -11.80 -33.18
N SER A 19 5.93 -12.94 -32.66
CA SER A 19 5.13 -13.85 -31.83
C SER A 19 5.08 -13.44 -30.35
N HIS A 20 6.12 -12.78 -29.83
CA HIS A 20 6.21 -12.40 -28.42
C HIS A 20 5.24 -11.27 -28.05
N ILE A 21 5.12 -10.25 -28.90
CA ILE A 21 4.27 -9.07 -28.67
C ILE A 21 2.79 -9.46 -28.52
N LYS A 22 2.31 -10.40 -29.34
CA LYS A 22 0.92 -10.88 -29.27
C LYS A 22 0.61 -11.65 -28.00
N LYS A 23 1.60 -12.29 -27.38
CA LYS A 23 1.40 -13.14 -26.20
C LYS A 23 1.27 -12.31 -24.91
N GLU A 24 2.06 -11.25 -24.80
CA GLU A 24 2.01 -10.31 -23.68
C GLU A 24 0.71 -9.49 -23.69
N GLU A 25 0.26 -9.04 -24.86
CA GLU A 25 -0.99 -8.29 -25.02
C GLU A 25 -2.22 -9.15 -24.65
N HIS A 26 -2.24 -10.42 -25.06
CA HIS A 26 -3.30 -11.36 -24.68
C HIS A 26 -3.32 -11.65 -23.17
N ALA A 27 -2.15 -11.76 -22.52
CA ALA A 27 -2.07 -11.98 -21.08
C ALA A 27 -2.57 -10.75 -20.28
N ALA A 28 -2.23 -9.54 -20.74
CA ALA A 28 -2.70 -8.31 -20.14
C ALA A 28 -4.23 -8.16 -20.24
N LEU A 29 -4.82 -8.47 -21.40
CA LEU A 29 -6.27 -8.45 -21.60
C LEU A 29 -6.98 -9.50 -20.73
N ALA A 30 -6.42 -10.70 -20.62
CA ALA A 30 -6.97 -11.75 -19.74
C ALA A 30 -6.95 -11.32 -18.27
N LYS A 31 -5.86 -10.68 -17.81
CA LYS A 31 -5.75 -10.10 -16.46
C LYS A 31 -6.83 -9.03 -16.24
N GLN A 32 -7.01 -8.11 -17.17
CA GLN A 32 -8.05 -7.07 -17.09
C GLN A 32 -9.46 -7.66 -16.99
N MET A 33 -9.79 -8.64 -17.85
CA MET A 33 -11.08 -9.31 -17.80
C MET A 33 -11.33 -10.00 -16.45
N LYS A 34 -10.29 -10.64 -15.88
CA LYS A 34 -10.38 -11.23 -14.54
C LYS A 34 -10.68 -10.18 -13.48
N LEU A 35 -9.95 -9.06 -13.47
CA LEU A 35 -10.16 -7.97 -12.52
C LEU A 35 -11.58 -7.38 -12.61
N PHE A 36 -12.09 -7.14 -13.81
CA PHE A 36 -13.47 -6.64 -13.98
C PHE A 36 -14.52 -7.65 -13.53
N SER A 37 -14.28 -8.95 -13.71
CA SER A 37 -15.18 -9.99 -13.21
C SER A 37 -15.23 -10.00 -11.67
N ILE A 38 -14.09 -9.77 -11.01
CA ILE A 38 -13.98 -9.65 -9.56
C ILE A 38 -14.68 -8.37 -9.08
N ALA A 39 -14.43 -7.24 -9.74
CA ALA A 39 -15.09 -5.96 -9.44
C ALA A 39 -16.63 -6.09 -9.45
N LYS A 40 -17.17 -6.82 -10.44
CA LYS A 40 -18.60 -7.12 -10.49
C LYS A 40 -19.08 -7.96 -9.30
N LYS A 41 -18.28 -8.91 -8.82
CA LYS A 41 -18.59 -9.68 -7.59
C LYS A 41 -18.55 -8.78 -6.37
N MET A 42 -17.54 -7.91 -6.25
CA MET A 42 -17.41 -6.93 -5.17
C MET A 42 -18.61 -6.00 -5.07
N ASN A 43 -19.07 -5.46 -6.21
CA ASN A 43 -20.27 -4.61 -6.26
C ASN A 43 -21.51 -5.38 -5.78
N LYS A 44 -21.71 -6.62 -6.26
CA LYS A 44 -22.83 -7.48 -5.81
C LYS A 44 -22.79 -7.81 -4.32
N SER A 45 -21.60 -7.81 -3.70
CA SER A 45 -21.42 -7.99 -2.26
C SER A 45 -21.65 -6.71 -1.45
N GLY A 46 -22.02 -5.60 -2.09
CA GLY A 46 -22.34 -4.33 -1.44
C GLY A 46 -21.14 -3.42 -1.15
N LEU A 47 -19.97 -3.71 -1.73
CA LEU A 47 -18.81 -2.81 -1.63
C LEU A 47 -19.04 -1.54 -2.45
N SER A 48 -18.51 -0.42 -1.96
CA SER A 48 -18.70 0.89 -2.61
C SER A 48 -18.04 0.96 -3.99
N ASP A 49 -18.69 1.65 -4.92
CA ASP A 49 -18.15 1.84 -6.27
C ASP A 49 -16.79 2.56 -6.25
N SER A 50 -16.61 3.53 -5.35
CA SER A 50 -15.33 4.25 -5.19
C SER A 50 -14.19 3.32 -4.77
N PHE A 51 -14.44 2.42 -3.80
CA PHE A 51 -13.46 1.41 -3.40
C PHE A 51 -13.10 0.50 -4.57
N ILE A 52 -14.12 -0.02 -5.28
CA ILE A 52 -13.93 -0.97 -6.37
C ILE A 52 -13.14 -0.34 -7.52
N VAL A 53 -13.49 0.89 -7.92
CA VAL A 53 -12.78 1.63 -8.98
C VAL A 53 -11.32 1.85 -8.59
N ASN A 54 -11.07 2.24 -7.34
CA ASN A 54 -9.71 2.44 -6.85
C ASN A 54 -8.91 1.13 -6.80
N ALA A 55 -9.51 0.05 -6.30
CA ALA A 55 -8.89 -1.28 -6.26
C ALA A 55 -8.51 -1.76 -7.66
N VAL A 56 -9.44 -1.65 -8.63
CA VAL A 56 -9.17 -2.01 -10.02
C VAL A 56 -8.06 -1.16 -10.60
N ARG A 57 -8.12 0.17 -10.44
CA ARG A 57 -7.08 1.08 -10.93
C ARG A 57 -5.70 0.68 -10.43
N VAL A 58 -5.57 0.45 -9.11
CA VAL A 58 -4.28 0.07 -8.51
C VAL A 58 -3.86 -1.33 -8.94
N ALA A 59 -4.78 -2.30 -9.04
CA ALA A 59 -4.49 -3.67 -9.49
C ALA A 59 -4.01 -3.78 -10.95
N LEU A 60 -4.34 -2.79 -11.80
CA LEU A 60 -3.81 -2.71 -13.16
C LEU A 60 -2.31 -2.37 -13.17
N GLU A 61 -1.84 -1.64 -12.16
CA GLU A 61 -0.45 -1.18 -12.04
C GLU A 61 0.38 -2.05 -11.09
N PHE A 62 -0.24 -2.60 -10.04
CA PHE A 62 0.41 -3.34 -8.96
C PHE A 62 -0.18 -4.74 -8.80
N ASP A 63 0.62 -5.77 -9.10
CA ASP A 63 0.20 -7.17 -9.02
C ASP A 63 -0.26 -7.58 -7.61
N GLY A 64 0.33 -7.03 -6.55
CA GLY A 64 -0.07 -7.33 -5.18
C GLY A 64 -1.55 -7.02 -4.88
N VAL A 65 -2.09 -5.93 -5.43
CA VAL A 65 -3.53 -5.62 -5.29
C VAL A 65 -4.38 -6.54 -6.16
N ALA A 66 -3.90 -6.93 -7.35
CA ALA A 66 -4.60 -7.90 -8.20
C ALA A 66 -4.70 -9.29 -7.53
N ASP A 67 -3.66 -9.68 -6.81
CA ASP A 67 -3.61 -10.93 -6.05
C ASP A 67 -4.58 -10.89 -4.86
N LEU A 68 -4.58 -9.80 -4.09
CA LEU A 68 -5.55 -9.60 -3.00
C LEU A 68 -7.00 -9.59 -3.50
N MET A 69 -7.27 -8.95 -4.64
CA MET A 69 -8.60 -9.01 -5.27
C MET A 69 -8.99 -10.43 -5.67
N SER A 70 -8.04 -11.22 -6.17
CA SER A 70 -8.27 -12.63 -6.50
C SER A 70 -8.55 -13.44 -5.24
N LEU A 71 -7.75 -13.25 -4.19
CA LEU A 71 -7.90 -13.90 -2.89
C LEU A 71 -9.27 -13.59 -2.27
N TRP A 72 -9.68 -12.33 -2.28
CA TRP A 72 -11.01 -11.91 -1.82
C TRP A 72 -12.14 -12.63 -2.56
N ALA A 73 -12.00 -12.84 -3.87
CA ALA A 73 -13.02 -13.46 -4.70
C ALA A 73 -13.16 -14.97 -4.48
N GLU A 74 -12.12 -15.61 -3.94
CA GLU A 74 -12.02 -17.04 -3.66
C GLU A 74 -12.31 -17.36 -2.18
N GLU A 75 -12.04 -16.41 -1.27
CA GLU A 75 -12.33 -16.55 0.15
C GLU A 75 -13.83 -16.74 0.39
N THR A 76 -14.19 -17.56 1.37
CA THR A 76 -15.58 -17.87 1.74
C THR A 76 -15.95 -17.35 3.13
N GLU A 77 -14.97 -17.22 4.03
CA GLU A 77 -15.17 -16.71 5.37
C GLU A 77 -15.33 -15.19 5.33
N LYS A 78 -16.45 -14.70 5.89
CA LYS A 78 -16.78 -13.27 5.88
C LYS A 78 -15.71 -12.43 6.58
N LYS A 79 -15.18 -12.93 7.70
CA LYS A 79 -14.17 -12.21 8.49
C LYS A 79 -12.86 -12.06 7.72
N GLU A 80 -12.39 -13.13 7.09
CA GLU A 80 -11.18 -13.09 6.26
C GLU A 80 -11.38 -12.17 5.03
N ARG A 81 -12.57 -12.18 4.40
CA ARG A 81 -12.90 -11.21 3.35
C ARG A 81 -12.80 -9.76 3.82
N GLU A 82 -13.26 -9.46 5.04
CA GLU A 82 -13.19 -8.12 5.63
C GLU A 82 -11.73 -7.71 5.90
N GLU A 83 -10.87 -8.62 6.35
CA GLU A 83 -9.43 -8.37 6.51
C GLU A 83 -8.76 -8.11 5.15
N ILE A 84 -9.07 -8.90 4.11
CA ILE A 84 -8.52 -8.69 2.76
C ILE A 84 -8.97 -7.34 2.18
N ILE A 85 -10.21 -6.91 2.44
CA ILE A 85 -10.67 -5.57 2.04
C ILE A 85 -9.83 -4.48 2.72
N ALA A 86 -9.52 -4.64 4.00
CA ALA A 86 -8.67 -3.70 4.74
C ALA A 86 -7.25 -3.65 4.14
N ASP A 87 -6.67 -4.80 3.80
CA ASP A 87 -5.35 -4.86 3.15
C ASP A 87 -5.34 -4.17 1.77
N ILE A 88 -6.40 -4.38 0.97
CA ILE A 88 -6.55 -3.69 -0.32
C ILE A 88 -6.65 -2.18 -0.13
N GLN A 89 -7.45 -1.72 0.85
CA GLN A 89 -7.61 -0.31 1.17
C GLN A 89 -6.28 0.31 1.61
N ASP A 90 -5.52 -0.38 2.45
CA ASP A 90 -4.19 0.02 2.90
C ASP A 90 -3.20 0.23 1.75
N MET A 91 -3.26 -0.65 0.73
CA MET A 91 -2.42 -0.53 -0.47
C MET A 91 -2.87 0.61 -1.39
N ILE A 92 -4.19 0.80 -1.57
CA ILE A 92 -4.72 1.93 -2.33
C ILE A 92 -4.23 3.25 -1.70
N GLU A 93 -4.35 3.39 -0.39
CA GLU A 93 -3.91 4.58 0.33
C GLU A 93 -2.40 4.82 0.23
N ALA A 94 -1.60 3.74 0.24
CA ALA A 94 -0.16 3.84 0.03
C ALA A 94 0.18 4.36 -1.39
N CYS A 95 -0.56 3.92 -2.41
CA CYS A 95 -0.37 4.40 -3.78
C CYS A 95 -0.85 5.86 -4.00
N GLU A 96 -1.81 6.34 -3.19
CA GLU A 96 -2.29 7.73 -3.26
C GLU A 96 -1.37 8.73 -2.56
N GLN A 97 -0.48 8.27 -1.66
CA GLN A 97 0.56 9.09 -1.04
C GLN A 97 1.68 9.41 -2.04
N LYS A 98 1.47 10.44 -2.87
CA LYS A 98 2.48 11.03 -3.77
C LYS A 98 3.57 11.84 -3.04
N ASP A 99 4.01 11.42 -1.86
CA ASP A 99 5.20 12.02 -1.25
C ASP A 99 6.43 11.36 -1.90
N LYS A 100 7.23 12.16 -2.62
CA LYS A 100 8.55 11.75 -3.11
C LYS A 100 9.40 11.35 -1.91
N HIS A 101 9.48 10.06 -1.61
CA HIS A 101 10.43 9.57 -0.63
C HIS A 101 11.82 9.59 -1.28
N GLU A 102 12.68 10.52 -0.84
CA GLU A 102 14.12 10.25 -0.87
C GLU A 102 14.33 8.93 -0.10
N GLU A 103 14.99 7.96 -0.72
CA GLU A 103 15.39 6.72 -0.05
C GLU A 103 16.29 7.08 1.14
N MET A 104 15.67 7.20 2.31
CA MET A 104 16.36 7.52 3.54
C MET A 104 17.13 6.27 3.96
N TYR A 105 18.44 6.27 3.74
CA TYR A 105 19.32 5.19 4.17
C TYR A 105 19.35 5.13 5.70
N ILE A 106 18.64 4.16 6.28
CA ILE A 106 18.73 3.84 7.70
C ILE A 106 20.02 3.04 7.91
N LYS A 107 20.94 3.54 8.74
CA LYS A 107 22.09 2.74 9.18
C LYS A 107 21.57 1.59 10.03
N PHE A 108 21.93 0.35 9.69
CA PHE A 108 21.50 -0.86 10.39
C PHE A 108 21.76 -0.86 11.91
N ASN A 109 22.73 -0.08 12.38
CA ASN A 109 23.07 0.03 13.80
C ASN A 109 22.06 0.87 14.60
N ASP A 110 21.20 1.66 13.95
CA ASP A 110 20.26 2.56 14.61
C ASP A 110 18.88 1.92 14.83
N LEU A 111 18.67 0.66 14.41
CA LEU A 111 17.37 -0.03 14.47
C LEU A 111 16.81 -0.14 15.89
N GLU A 112 17.65 -0.40 16.90
CA GLU A 112 17.20 -0.44 18.30
C GLU A 112 16.82 0.94 18.83
N ALA A 113 17.56 1.99 18.44
CA ALA A 113 17.24 3.35 18.82
C ALA A 113 15.91 3.79 18.19
N ILE A 114 15.72 3.53 16.90
CA ILE A 114 14.48 3.81 16.17
C ILE A 114 13.30 3.06 16.79
N ALA A 115 13.46 1.78 17.14
CA ALA A 115 12.40 1.00 17.79
C ALA A 115 12.00 1.59 19.15
N ARG A 116 12.97 2.03 19.97
CA ARG A 116 12.71 2.71 21.25
C ARG A 116 11.95 4.02 21.04
N ASP A 117 12.35 4.81 20.05
CA ASP A 117 11.73 6.09 19.73
C ASP A 117 10.27 5.92 19.28
N ILE A 118 10.00 4.92 18.42
CA ILE A 118 8.64 4.57 17.99
C ILE A 118 7.77 4.17 19.17
N ARG A 119 8.31 3.34 20.08
CA ARG A 119 7.58 2.87 21.28
C ARG A 119 7.27 4.03 22.22
N ALA A 120 8.27 4.86 22.55
CA ALA A 120 8.13 6.03 23.41
C ALA A 120 7.08 7.02 22.86
N PHE A 121 7.10 7.25 21.54
CA PHE A 121 6.09 8.05 20.87
C PHE A 121 4.68 7.45 21.02
N LYS A 122 4.51 6.16 20.72
CA LYS A 122 3.20 5.48 20.81
C LYS A 122 2.68 5.43 22.25
N ASP A 123 3.55 5.24 23.23
CA ASP A 123 3.18 5.26 24.65
C ASP A 123 2.68 6.63 25.06
N THR A 124 3.38 7.69 24.67
CA THR A 124 2.96 9.07 24.95
C THR A 124 1.60 9.38 24.33
N LEU A 125 1.41 9.01 23.05
CA LEU A 125 0.13 9.18 22.36
C LEU A 125 -0.97 8.34 23.02
N TYR A 126 -0.67 7.12 23.45
CA TYR A 126 -1.63 6.25 24.13
C TYR A 126 -2.10 6.85 25.46
N GLN A 127 -1.20 7.47 26.23
CA GLN A 127 -1.59 8.18 27.44
C GLN A 127 -2.55 9.34 27.15
N GLU A 128 -2.30 10.12 26.10
CA GLU A 128 -3.21 11.19 25.69
C GLU A 128 -4.58 10.67 25.24
N VAL A 129 -4.62 9.53 24.55
CA VAL A 129 -5.88 8.85 24.20
C VAL A 129 -6.63 8.39 25.44
N MET A 130 -5.93 7.78 26.40
CA MET A 130 -6.54 7.29 27.64
C MET A 130 -7.13 8.42 28.49
N LYS A 131 -6.47 9.57 28.56
CA LYS A 131 -7.01 10.77 29.22
C LYS A 131 -8.32 11.29 28.59
N ARG A 132 -8.56 10.98 27.31
CA ARG A 132 -9.66 11.53 26.50
C ARG A 132 -10.77 10.52 26.22
N GLY A 133 -10.90 9.49 27.06
CA GLY A 133 -11.97 8.48 26.98
C GLY A 133 -11.53 7.14 26.38
N GLY A 134 -10.24 6.97 26.13
CA GLY A 134 -9.65 5.68 25.75
C GLY A 134 -9.91 5.25 24.31
N ILE A 135 -9.50 4.01 24.02
CA ILE A 135 -9.46 3.47 22.65
C ILE A 135 -10.85 3.38 22.03
N ASN A 136 -11.88 3.04 22.80
CA ASN A 136 -13.25 2.98 22.31
C ASN A 136 -13.71 4.35 21.80
N LYS A 137 -13.42 5.40 22.58
CA LYS A 137 -13.80 6.75 22.19
C LYS A 137 -13.03 7.23 20.96
N LEU A 138 -11.74 6.90 20.87
CA LEU A 138 -10.94 7.19 19.70
C LEU A 138 -11.46 6.47 18.45
N SER A 139 -11.90 5.21 18.60
CA SER A 139 -12.49 4.42 17.51
C SER A 139 -13.74 5.09 16.94
N GLU A 140 -14.64 5.58 17.80
CA GLU A 140 -15.82 6.34 17.39
C GLU A 140 -15.46 7.63 16.64
N LEU A 141 -14.47 8.38 17.14
CA LEU A 141 -14.10 9.69 16.58
C LEU A 141 -13.35 9.58 15.25
N THR A 142 -12.53 8.54 15.09
CA THR A 142 -11.69 8.34 13.90
C THR A 142 -12.33 7.46 12.84
N GLY A 143 -13.32 6.65 13.22
CA GLY A 143 -13.87 5.59 12.37
C GLY A 143 -12.95 4.37 12.24
N ILE A 144 -11.78 4.37 12.89
CA ILE A 144 -10.83 3.25 12.85
C ILE A 144 -11.33 2.17 13.83
N PRO A 145 -11.42 0.90 13.42
CA PRO A 145 -11.85 -0.18 14.31
C PRO A 145 -10.99 -0.31 15.57
N GLN A 146 -11.62 -0.58 16.72
CA GLN A 146 -10.95 -0.76 18.01
C GLN A 146 -9.82 -1.83 17.98
N PRO A 147 -9.97 -2.98 17.28
CA PRO A 147 -8.87 -3.94 17.13
C PRO A 147 -7.67 -3.35 16.39
N SER A 148 -7.90 -2.54 15.35
CA SER A 148 -6.84 -1.87 14.58
C SER A 148 -6.11 -0.83 15.43
N LEU A 149 -6.83 -0.03 16.22
CA LEU A 149 -6.22 0.90 17.17
C LEU A 149 -5.42 0.16 18.25
N SER A 150 -5.95 -0.95 18.77
CA SER A 150 -5.24 -1.77 19.75
C SER A 150 -3.95 -2.36 19.17
N ARG A 151 -3.98 -2.87 17.93
CA ARG A 151 -2.79 -3.34 17.23
C ARG A 151 -1.80 -2.21 16.95
N PHE A 152 -2.31 -1.04 16.54
CA PHE A 152 -1.50 0.14 16.31
C PHE A 152 -0.68 0.50 17.56
N PHE A 153 -1.33 0.59 18.73
CA PHE A 153 -0.66 0.96 19.98
C PHE A 153 0.21 -0.14 20.55
N ASN A 154 -0.06 -1.43 20.32
CA ASN A 154 0.73 -2.52 20.90
C ASN A 154 1.88 -3.02 20.00
N SER A 155 1.93 -2.59 18.74
CA SER A 155 3.00 -2.99 17.82
C SER A 155 4.22 -2.08 17.89
N ASN A 156 5.39 -2.64 17.55
CA ASN A 156 6.63 -1.88 17.30
C ASN A 156 6.75 -1.35 15.87
N ALA A 157 5.71 -1.53 15.05
CA ALA A 157 5.70 -1.05 13.67
C ALA A 157 5.67 0.48 13.61
N MET A 158 6.34 1.05 12.60
CA MET A 158 6.30 2.48 12.32
C MET A 158 4.84 2.93 12.14
N PRO A 159 4.35 3.93 12.89
CA PRO A 159 3.00 4.43 12.74
C PRO A 159 2.86 5.15 11.39
N ARG A 160 1.83 4.81 10.61
CA ARG A 160 1.56 5.47 9.32
C ARG A 160 1.12 6.92 9.54
N ARG A 161 1.59 7.83 8.68
CA ARG A 161 1.27 9.26 8.75
C ARG A 161 -0.24 9.52 8.67
N SER A 162 -0.96 8.82 7.80
CA SER A 162 -2.41 8.95 7.65
C SER A 162 -3.16 8.66 8.96
N THR A 163 -2.83 7.55 9.61
CA THR A 163 -3.37 7.18 10.93
C THR A 163 -3.07 8.24 11.99
N LEU A 164 -1.84 8.77 12.02
CA LEU A 164 -1.46 9.84 12.94
C LEU A 164 -2.25 11.12 12.70
N LEU A 165 -2.49 11.49 11.45
CA LEU A 165 -3.29 12.67 11.11
C LEU A 165 -4.76 12.52 11.50
N LEU A 166 -5.34 11.33 11.32
CA LEU A 166 -6.70 11.03 11.77
C LEU A 166 -6.82 11.14 13.30
N ILE A 167 -5.89 10.54 14.03
CA ILE A 167 -5.85 10.62 15.50
C ILE A 167 -5.63 12.07 15.95
N ALA A 168 -4.69 12.79 15.33
CA ALA A 168 -4.42 14.19 15.67
C ALA A 168 -5.65 15.07 15.46
N ARG A 169 -6.37 14.89 14.34
CA ARG A 169 -7.62 15.62 14.07
C ARG A 169 -8.71 15.26 15.07
N ALA A 170 -8.90 13.97 15.35
CA ALA A 170 -9.93 13.50 16.29
C ALA A 170 -9.70 14.01 17.73
N LEU A 171 -8.44 14.24 18.10
CA LEU A 171 -8.04 14.72 19.42
C LEU A 171 -7.72 16.22 19.46
N ASP A 172 -7.92 16.95 18.36
CA ASP A 172 -7.55 18.37 18.22
C ASP A 172 -6.11 18.66 18.69
N LEU A 173 -5.18 17.78 18.29
CA LEU A 173 -3.76 17.92 18.61
C LEU A 173 -3.11 18.85 17.59
N ASN A 174 -3.05 20.14 17.93
CA ASN A 174 -2.46 21.20 17.09
C ASN A 174 -0.93 21.18 17.01
N GLY A 175 -0.30 20.17 17.63
CA GLY A 175 1.13 19.96 17.65
C GLY A 175 1.53 19.27 18.94
N LEU A 176 1.70 17.95 18.90
CA LEU A 176 2.56 17.30 19.89
C LEU A 176 3.99 17.63 19.47
N PRO A 177 4.82 18.24 20.34
CA PRO A 177 6.26 18.25 20.10
C PRO A 177 6.71 16.79 20.13
N ILE A 178 6.78 16.19 18.95
CA ILE A 178 7.42 14.91 18.72
C ILE A 178 8.91 15.23 18.81
N ASP A 179 9.44 15.31 20.03
CA ASP A 179 10.89 15.39 20.31
C ASP A 179 11.53 14.02 20.04
N VAL A 180 11.22 13.45 18.88
CA VAL A 180 11.93 12.30 18.37
C VAL A 180 13.06 12.92 17.57
N LYS A 181 14.24 13.00 18.19
CA LYS A 181 15.49 13.20 17.46
C LYS A 181 15.71 11.95 16.62
N TRP A 182 15.06 11.90 15.47
CA TRP A 182 15.37 10.95 14.42
C TRP A 182 16.87 11.06 14.18
N SER A 183 17.60 10.00 14.52
CA SER A 183 19.06 9.94 14.58
C SER A 183 19.70 10.70 13.41
N LYS A 184 20.65 11.60 13.72
CA LYS A 184 21.38 12.42 12.75
C LYS A 184 22.09 11.63 11.66
#